data_AF-A0A4S0QJB1-F1
#
_entry.id   AF-A0A4S0QJB1-F1
#
_cell.length_a   1.000
_cell.length_b   1.000
_cell.length_c   1.000
_cell.angle_alpha   90.00
_cell.angle_beta   90.00
_cell.angle_gamma   90.00
#
_symmetry.space_group_name_H-M   'P 1'
#
loop_
_entity.id
_entity.type
_entity.pdbx_description
1 polymer ?
#
loop_
_entity_poly.entity_id
_entity_poly.type
_entity_poly.pdbx_seq_one_letter_code
_entity_poly.pdbx_strand_id
1 'polypeptide(L)'
;TRRVEDISFEVRAGEIVGLGGLVGAGRTEVARSIVGLDPLLSGRMTVGGRPYKPREPADAVAAGIGLVPEDRKQEALLLMQAVRDNVSLVVPDKVSRYGFFSRRR
;
A
#
# COMPACT_ATOMS: atom_id res chain seq x y z
N THR A 1 -10.35 -15.21 12.71
CA THR A 1 -9.23 -15.33 13.68
C THR A 1 -8.19 -14.31 13.27
N ARG A 2 -7.83 -13.31 14.09
CA ARG A 2 -6.73 -12.38 13.75
C ARG A 2 -5.41 -13.14 13.89
N ARG A 3 -4.68 -13.43 12.80
CA ARG A 3 -3.34 -14.02 12.93
C ARG A 3 -2.37 -13.60 11.82
N VAL A 4 -1.32 -12.92 12.27
CA VAL A 4 0.03 -12.83 11.70
C VAL A 4 0.95 -13.10 12.88
N GLU A 5 1.91 -14.02 12.81
CA GLU A 5 2.67 -14.42 14.01
C GLU A 5 4.19 -14.51 13.79
N ASP A 6 4.90 -13.80 14.66
CA ASP A 6 6.36 -13.63 14.84
C ASP A 6 7.23 -13.39 13.58
N ILE A 7 6.72 -12.59 12.65
CA ILE A 7 7.43 -12.28 11.41
C ILE A 7 8.55 -11.26 11.64
N SER A 8 9.76 -11.60 11.19
CA SER A 8 10.89 -10.68 11.04
C SER A 8 11.60 -10.94 9.72
N PHE A 9 11.72 -9.90 8.91
CA PHE A 9 12.58 -9.87 7.74
C PHE A 9 13.06 -8.43 7.57
N GLU A 10 14.16 -8.25 6.87
CA GLU A 10 14.68 -6.96 6.46
C GLU A 10 14.64 -6.91 4.93
N VAL A 11 14.27 -5.75 4.38
CA VAL A 11 14.38 -5.49 2.94
C VAL A 11 15.27 -4.29 2.77
N ARG A 12 16.37 -4.45 2.03
CA ARG A 12 17.33 -3.38 1.77
C ARG A 12 16.94 -2.59 0.53
N ALA A 13 17.49 -1.38 0.41
CA ALA A 13 17.32 -0.58 -0.80
C ALA A 13 17.87 -1.34 -2.02
N GLY A 14 17.04 -1.45 -3.07
CA GLY A 14 17.39 -2.19 -4.29
C GLY A 14 17.16 -3.70 -4.23
N GLU A 15 16.66 -4.23 -3.11
CA GLU A 15 16.35 -5.66 -2.94
C GLU A 15 14.92 -5.99 -3.39
N ILE A 16 14.74 -7.19 -3.94
CA ILE A 16 13.42 -7.77 -4.21
C ILE A 16 13.25 -9.00 -3.33
N VAL A 17 12.30 -8.95 -2.40
CA VAL A 17 12.00 -10.04 -1.47
C VAL A 17 10.64 -10.65 -1.79
N GLY A 18 10.58 -11.99 -1.88
CA GLY A 18 9.35 -12.74 -2.08
C GLY A 18 8.82 -13.34 -0.77
N LEU A 19 7.55 -13.09 -0.46
CA LEU A 19 6.84 -13.71 0.66
C LEU A 19 5.91 -14.83 0.15
N GLY A 20 6.38 -16.08 0.23
CA GLY A 20 5.64 -17.27 -0.21
C GLY A 20 4.78 -17.90 0.90
N GLY A 21 3.79 -18.71 0.51
CA GLY A 21 2.94 -19.44 1.44
C GLY A 21 1.65 -19.97 0.80
N LEU A 22 0.99 -20.90 1.46
CA LEU A 22 -0.33 -21.41 1.04
C LEU A 22 -1.42 -20.33 1.18
N VAL A 23 -2.60 -20.59 0.61
CA VAL A 23 -3.79 -19.76 0.86
C VAL A 23 -4.07 -19.75 2.37
N GLY A 24 -4.31 -18.56 2.92
CA GLY A 24 -4.51 -18.37 4.37
C GLY A 24 -3.22 -18.28 5.21
N ALA A 25 -2.03 -18.26 4.60
CA ALA A 25 -0.76 -18.16 5.32
C ALA A 25 -0.44 -16.76 5.90
N GLY A 26 -1.33 -15.76 5.76
CA GLY A 26 -1.11 -14.43 6.33
C GLY A 26 -0.41 -13.42 5.42
N ARG A 27 -0.17 -13.73 4.15
CA ARG A 27 0.59 -12.87 3.21
C ARG A 27 -0.10 -11.52 2.98
N THR A 28 -1.40 -11.57 2.71
CA THR A 28 -2.22 -10.40 2.43
C THR A 28 -2.40 -9.56 3.69
N GLU A 29 -2.53 -10.22 4.85
CA GLU A 29 -2.62 -9.60 6.17
C GLU A 29 -1.31 -8.90 6.57
N VAL A 30 -0.14 -9.48 6.27
CA VAL A 30 1.17 -8.82 6.45
C VAL A 30 1.25 -7.55 5.59
N ALA A 31 0.93 -7.66 4.29
CA ALA A 31 1.00 -6.51 3.37
C ALA A 31 0.03 -5.39 3.79
N ARG A 32 -1.19 -5.74 4.18
CA ARG A 32 -2.20 -4.79 4.69
C ARG A 32 -1.78 -4.14 6.01
N SER A 33 -1.14 -4.88 6.91
CA SER A 33 -0.61 -4.33 8.17
C SER A 33 0.54 -3.33 7.93
N ILE A 34 1.42 -3.61 6.96
CA ILE A 34 2.53 -2.72 6.58
C ILE A 34 2.01 -1.37 6.07
N VAL A 35 0.86 -1.35 5.38
CA VAL A 35 0.27 -0.10 4.87
C VAL A 35 -0.82 0.49 5.78
N GLY A 36 -1.06 -0.07 6.96
CA GLY A 36 -2.05 0.47 7.90
C GLY A 36 -3.51 0.23 7.50
N LEU A 37 -3.80 -0.74 6.62
CA LEU A 37 -5.17 -1.20 6.35
C LEU A 37 -5.70 -2.10 7.48
N ASP A 38 -4.80 -2.88 8.10
CA ASP A 38 -5.09 -3.67 9.29
C ASP A 38 -4.19 -3.20 10.45
N PRO A 39 -4.69 -3.12 11.70
CA PRO A 39 -3.92 -2.60 12.82
C PRO A 39 -2.85 -3.61 13.29
N LEU A 40 -1.63 -3.12 13.50
CA LEU A 40 -0.56 -3.89 14.13
C LEU A 40 -0.83 -4.07 15.64
N LEU A 41 -1.09 -5.32 16.06
CA LEU A 41 -1.39 -5.64 17.45
C LEU A 41 -0.15 -5.69 18.35
N SER A 42 0.98 -6.15 17.81
CA SER A 42 2.26 -6.32 18.51
C SER A 42 3.44 -6.25 17.54
N GLY A 43 4.67 -6.16 18.06
CA GLY A 43 5.88 -6.04 17.25
C GLY A 43 6.27 -4.60 16.91
N ARG A 44 7.27 -4.44 16.05
CA ARG A 44 7.80 -3.15 15.63
C ARG A 44 8.19 -3.18 14.16
N MET A 45 7.99 -2.06 13.48
CA MET A 45 8.49 -1.86 12.12
C MET A 45 9.38 -0.61 12.10
N THR A 46 10.34 -0.60 11.19
CA THR A 46 11.18 0.57 10.91
C THR A 46 11.31 0.77 9.42
N VAL A 47 11.31 2.04 8.98
CA VAL A 47 11.53 2.43 7.58
C VAL A 47 12.64 3.47 7.59
N GLY A 48 13.72 3.22 6.84
CA GLY A 48 14.90 4.09 6.84
C GLY A 48 15.50 4.30 8.25
N GLY A 49 15.46 3.27 9.10
CA GLY A 49 15.95 3.33 10.48
C GLY A 49 15.06 4.06 11.49
N ARG A 50 13.92 4.63 11.05
CA ARG A 50 12.98 5.35 11.93
C ARG A 50 11.81 4.45 12.33
N PRO A 51 11.28 4.55 13.57
CA PRO A 51 10.08 3.83 13.97
C PRO A 51 8.92 4.11 13.01
N TYR A 52 8.22 3.05 12.59
CA TYR A 52 7.11 3.12 11.66
C TYR A 52 5.91 2.39 12.25
N LYS A 53 4.78 3.10 12.38
CA LYS A 53 3.53 2.59 12.95
C LYS A 53 2.34 3.29 12.26
N PRO A 54 2.00 2.88 11.03
CA PRO A 54 0.90 3.49 10.28
C PRO A 54 -0.42 3.21 10.99
N ARG A 55 -1.32 4.20 10.97
CA ARG A 55 -2.70 4.08 11.46
C ARG A 55 -3.70 3.96 10.31
N GLU A 56 -3.33 4.49 9.16
CA GLU A 56 -4.13 4.46 7.94
C GLU A 56 -3.23 4.45 6.69
N PRO A 57 -3.77 4.12 5.50
CA PRO A 57 -3.00 4.09 4.24
C PRO A 57 -2.28 5.39 3.88
N ALA A 58 -2.81 6.54 4.29
CA ALA A 58 -2.17 7.84 4.05
C ALA A 58 -0.79 7.94 4.72
N ASP A 59 -0.63 7.35 5.91
CA ASP A 59 0.66 7.32 6.62
C ASP A 59 1.71 6.53 5.85
N ALA A 60 1.30 5.42 5.23
CA ALA A 60 2.17 4.58 4.42
C ALA A 60 2.65 5.33 3.16
N VAL A 61 1.73 6.02 2.47
CA VAL A 61 2.05 6.84 1.30
C VAL A 61 3.00 7.97 1.68
N ALA A 62 2.78 8.65 2.81
CA ALA A 62 3.68 9.68 3.31
C ALA A 62 5.08 9.14 3.64
N ALA A 63 5.18 7.86 4.03
CA ALA A 63 6.43 7.14 4.24
C ALA A 63 7.05 6.56 2.94
N GLY A 64 6.43 6.77 1.78
CA GLY A 64 6.90 6.28 0.48
C GLY A 64 6.58 4.80 0.22
N ILE A 65 5.58 4.24 0.90
CA ILE A 65 5.17 2.84 0.80
C ILE A 65 3.81 2.77 0.07
N GLY A 66 3.70 1.89 -0.91
CA GLY A 66 2.46 1.63 -1.65
C GLY A 66 2.08 0.15 -1.62
N LEU A 67 0.78 -0.12 -1.74
CA LEU A 67 0.22 -1.48 -1.88
C LEU A 67 -0.45 -1.62 -3.23
N VAL A 68 -0.14 -2.72 -3.92
CA VAL A 68 -0.96 -3.23 -5.02
C VAL A 68 -1.77 -4.40 -4.44
N PRO A 69 -3.10 -4.26 -4.27
CA PRO A 69 -3.90 -5.28 -3.62
C PRO A 69 -4.08 -6.51 -4.50
N GLU A 70 -4.45 -7.63 -3.86
CA GLU A 70 -4.69 -8.91 -4.53
C GLU A 70 -5.86 -8.81 -5.51
N ASP A 71 -6.99 -8.24 -5.09
CA ASP A 71 -8.11 -7.93 -5.96
C ASP A 71 -8.05 -6.48 -6.47
N ARG A 72 -7.20 -6.25 -7.47
CA ARG A 72 -7.09 -4.93 -8.11
C ARG A 72 -8.40 -4.42 -8.72
N LYS A 73 -9.34 -5.30 -9.08
CA LYS A 73 -10.61 -4.89 -9.71
C LYS A 73 -11.55 -4.26 -8.70
N GLN A 74 -11.59 -4.80 -7.49
CA GLN A 74 -12.43 -4.30 -6.41
C GLN A 74 -11.74 -3.22 -5.59
N GLU A 75 -10.42 -3.30 -5.42
CA GLU A 75 -9.70 -2.52 -4.41
C GLU A 75 -8.77 -1.43 -4.97
N ALA A 76 -8.47 -1.41 -6.27
CA ALA A 76 -7.48 -0.46 -6.82
C ALA A 76 -7.90 0.29 -8.08
N LEU A 77 -8.76 -0.30 -8.92
CA LEU A 77 -9.03 0.22 -10.27
C LEU A 77 -10.45 0.75 -10.41
N LEU A 78 -10.56 1.94 -11.02
CA LEU A 78 -11.81 2.47 -11.52
C LEU A 78 -12.09 1.87 -12.90
N LEU A 79 -12.71 0.69 -12.91
CA LEU A 79 -12.89 -0.13 -14.12
C LEU A 79 -13.74 0.55 -15.22
N MET A 80 -14.62 1.47 -14.82
CA MET A 80 -15.47 2.23 -15.76
C MET A 80 -14.78 3.50 -16.29
N GLN A 81 -13.53 3.75 -15.92
CA GLN A 81 -12.79 4.94 -16.31
C GLN A 81 -11.63 4.58 -17.24
N ALA A 82 -11.14 5.56 -17.98
CA ALA A 82 -10.00 5.34 -18.85
C ALA A 82 -8.72 5.11 -18.01
N VAL A 83 -7.72 4.48 -18.63
CA VAL A 83 -6.39 4.28 -18.00
C VAL A 83 -5.79 5.62 -17.56
N ARG A 84 -5.92 6.66 -18.39
CA ARG A 84 -5.46 8.03 -18.08
C ARG A 84 -6.05 8.56 -16.78
N ASP A 85 -7.33 8.27 -16.53
CA ASP A 85 -8.02 8.76 -15.34
C ASP A 85 -7.47 8.04 -14.10
N ASN A 86 -7.37 6.70 -14.14
CA ASN A 86 -6.77 5.90 -13.08
C ASN A 86 -5.34 6.34 -12.70
N VAL A 87 -4.50 6.65 -13.69
CA VAL A 87 -3.11 7.10 -13.45
C VAL A 87 -3.06 8.53 -12.95
N SER A 88 -3.89 9.43 -13.49
CA SER A 88 -3.87 10.85 -13.11
C SER A 88 -4.34 11.10 -11.68
N LEU A 89 -5.27 10.28 -11.18
CA LEU A 89 -5.85 10.40 -9.84
C LEU A 89 -4.86 10.18 -8.70
N VAL A 90 -3.79 9.39 -8.92
CA VAL A 90 -2.79 9.10 -7.88
C VAL A 90 -1.67 10.14 -7.81
N VAL A 91 -1.67 11.12 -8.72
CA VAL A 91 -0.66 12.19 -8.79
C VAL A 91 -1.29 13.57 -9.05
N PRO A 92 -2.31 13.99 -8.26
CA PRO A 92 -3.12 15.18 -8.55
C PRO A 92 -2.27 16.44 -8.73
N ASP A 93 -1.25 16.64 -7.90
CA ASP A 93 -0.39 17.83 -7.94
C ASP A 93 0.47 17.92 -9.21
N LYS A 94 0.72 16.80 -9.90
CA LYS A 94 1.48 16.76 -11.15
C LYS A 94 0.62 17.05 -12.37
N VAL A 95 -0.71 16.97 -12.23
CA VAL A 95 -1.66 17.09 -13.34
C VAL A 95 -2.59 18.31 -13.21
N SER A 96 -2.77 18.86 -12.01
CA SER A 96 -3.54 20.09 -11.79
C SER A 96 -3.01 20.89 -10.60
N ARG A 97 -2.75 22.18 -10.81
CA ARG A 97 -2.25 23.11 -9.78
C ARG A 97 -3.34 23.55 -8.78
N TYR A 98 -4.61 23.47 -9.19
CA TYR A 98 -5.74 23.97 -8.41
C TYR A 98 -6.79 22.89 -8.12
N GLY A 99 -6.47 21.61 -8.34
CA GLY A 99 -7.38 20.48 -8.08
C GLY A 99 -8.57 20.37 -9.05
N PHE A 100 -8.65 21.23 -10.06
CA PHE A 100 -9.67 21.12 -11.11
C PHE A 100 -9.19 20.19 -12.22
N PHE A 101 -10.00 19.17 -12.52
CA PHE A 101 -9.77 18.22 -13.59
C PHE A 101 -10.81 18.43 -14.68
N SER A 102 -10.36 18.69 -15.92
CA SER A 102 -11.25 18.81 -17.08
C SER A 102 -11.14 17.58 -17.95
N ARG A 103 -12.29 16.95 -18.23
CA ARG A 103 -12.40 15.89 -19.24
C ARG A 103 -12.47 16.41 -20.68
N ARG A 104 -12.50 17.74 -20.89
CA ARG A 104 -12.49 18.33 -22.24
C ARG A 104 -11.08 18.26 -22.82
N ARG A 105 -10.66 17.04 -23.18
CA ARG A 105 -9.78 16.66 -24.30
C ARG A 105 -9.54 15.14 -24.32
#